data_AF-A0A9Q7EAJ7-F1
#
_entry.id   AF-A0A9Q7EAJ7-F1
#
_cell.length_a   1.000
_cell.length_b   1.000
_cell.length_c   1.000
_cell.angle_alpha   90.00
_cell.angle_beta   90.00
_cell.angle_gamma   90.00
#
_symmetry.space_group_name_H-M   'P 1'
#
loop_
_entity.id
_entity.type
_entity.pdbx_description
1 polymer ?
#
loop_
_entity_poly.entity_id
_entity_poly.type
_entity_poly.pdbx_seq_one_letter_code
_entity_poly.pdbx_strand_id
1 'polypeptide(L)'
;MINFTGHNFYLGPHSQVSLNQALQDSVPMTYIEMNQPTDLLKAAAQRKYYIHNDVLYITLDTSNQSTEVLSIDLTTQETTYASYPQPFNKPRLNHPGSNSLLFDNKLVQAYFDKQFITIVLRDEQGEPIKTYQMTKDHADFITGGIVAISNVRGLYKDKYVPIEKLSNFLLRAKNASLYGVIAYPVGDHIVLQFGSGNRTKPFARNFFFDAFINGPRTNMFSPYFKSVVALASTALDQQLNPDFSFTIPSEDKLRTLRTKRGFRITSNKYKLVLKINDQHYYGKQESRSKTFDLVPF
;
A
#
# COMPACT_ATOMS: atom_id res chain seq x y z
N MET A 1 6.06 32.93 3.05
CA MET A 1 6.47 31.94 4.07
C MET A 1 5.20 31.24 4.50
N ILE A 2 5.11 29.92 4.32
CA ILE A 2 3.89 29.16 4.62
C ILE A 2 3.69 29.14 6.14
N ASN A 3 2.52 29.58 6.61
CA ASN A 3 2.22 29.68 8.03
C ASN A 3 1.52 28.41 8.52
N PHE A 4 2.15 27.68 9.44
CA PHE A 4 1.59 26.49 10.07
C PHE A 4 1.10 26.74 11.51
N THR A 5 1.06 27.99 11.95
CA THR A 5 0.66 28.38 13.31
C THR A 5 -0.81 28.02 13.54
N GLY A 6 -1.09 27.28 14.62
CA GLY A 6 -2.44 26.84 14.99
C GLY A 6 -2.77 25.39 14.62
N HIS A 7 -1.92 24.73 13.82
CA HIS A 7 -2.07 23.30 13.55
C HIS A 7 -1.38 22.46 14.61
N ASN A 8 -2.10 21.49 15.17
CA ASN A 8 -1.62 20.60 16.22
C ASN A 8 -1.36 19.22 15.63
N PHE A 9 -0.13 18.71 15.71
CA PHE A 9 0.22 17.38 15.23
C PHE A 9 0.38 16.40 16.40
N TYR A 10 0.22 15.10 16.18
CA TYR A 10 0.26 14.11 17.28
C TYR A 10 1.20 12.93 17.02
N LEU A 11 2.19 12.75 17.91
CA LEU A 11 3.00 11.53 18.01
C LEU A 11 2.38 10.60 19.06
N GLY A 12 1.30 9.91 18.69
CA GLY A 12 0.58 9.02 19.59
C GLY A 12 -0.50 9.71 20.45
N PRO A 13 -1.06 9.01 21.45
CA PRO A 13 -2.33 9.39 22.10
C PRO A 13 -2.39 10.78 22.74
N HIS A 14 -1.24 11.31 23.20
CA HIS A 14 -1.21 12.52 24.04
C HIS A 14 0.02 13.41 23.80
N SER A 15 0.81 13.15 22.75
CA SER A 15 2.00 13.95 22.47
C SER A 15 1.72 14.91 21.31
N GLN A 16 1.19 16.08 21.66
CA GLN A 16 1.09 17.17 20.71
C GLN A 16 2.49 17.67 20.37
N VAL A 17 2.76 17.82 19.07
CA VAL A 17 4.05 18.25 18.54
C VAL A 17 3.86 19.28 17.43
N SER A 18 4.91 20.04 17.15
CA SER A 18 4.98 20.91 15.97
C SER A 18 5.09 20.08 14.68
N LEU A 19 4.78 20.69 13.53
CA LEU A 19 5.01 20.07 12.21
C LEU A 19 6.47 19.62 12.07
N ASN A 20 7.42 20.47 12.47
CA ASN A 20 8.84 20.13 12.42
C ASN A 20 9.13 18.85 13.21
N GLN A 21 8.60 18.72 14.42
CA GLN A 21 8.77 17.50 15.24
C GLN A 21 8.05 16.28 14.65
N ALA A 22 6.84 16.46 14.09
CA ALA A 22 6.11 15.40 13.39
C ALA A 22 6.87 14.90 12.15
N LEU A 23 7.68 15.77 11.53
CA LEU A 23 8.51 15.45 10.37
C LEU A 23 9.96 15.03 10.72
N GLN A 24 10.49 15.43 11.89
CA GLN A 24 11.91 15.28 12.32
C GLN A 24 12.36 13.86 12.68
N ASP A 25 11.62 12.85 12.26
CA ASP A 25 12.05 11.47 12.52
C ASP A 25 12.95 10.97 11.40
N SER A 26 13.79 9.99 11.74
CA SER A 26 14.71 9.31 10.82
C SER A 26 14.01 8.57 9.66
N VAL A 27 12.68 8.49 9.69
CA VAL A 27 11.86 7.83 8.67
C VAL A 27 11.48 8.83 7.57
N PRO A 28 11.98 8.66 6.34
CA PRO A 28 11.70 9.59 5.25
C PRO A 28 10.22 9.54 4.83
N MET A 29 9.69 10.70 4.42
CA MET A 29 8.38 10.73 3.76
C MET A 29 8.44 10.02 2.42
N THR A 30 7.37 9.32 2.07
CA THR A 30 7.27 8.57 0.82
C THR A 30 6.31 9.26 -0.13
N TYR A 31 6.79 9.60 -1.32
CA TYR A 31 5.92 10.10 -2.40
C TYR A 31 4.98 9.00 -2.88
N ILE A 32 3.69 9.29 -2.94
CA ILE A 32 2.69 8.43 -3.55
C ILE A 32 2.00 9.21 -4.67
N GLU A 33 1.96 8.61 -5.86
CA GLU A 33 1.19 9.13 -6.98
C GLU A 33 -0.28 8.82 -6.71
N MET A 34 -1.13 9.85 -6.66
CA MET A 34 -2.55 9.66 -6.37
C MET A 34 -3.23 8.97 -7.56
N ASN A 35 -4.21 8.11 -7.28
CA ASN A 35 -5.00 7.39 -8.29
C ASN A 35 -4.18 6.44 -9.19
N GLN A 36 -2.93 6.14 -8.82
CA GLN A 36 -2.12 5.17 -9.53
C GLN A 36 -1.79 3.97 -8.62
N PRO A 37 -1.80 2.75 -9.15
CA PRO A 37 -1.34 1.58 -8.42
C PRO A 37 0.12 1.75 -7.97
N THR A 38 0.41 1.29 -6.76
CA THR A 38 1.73 1.41 -6.12
C THR A 38 2.09 0.11 -5.41
N ASP A 39 3.35 -0.02 -4.97
CA ASP A 39 3.80 -1.17 -4.19
C ASP A 39 3.27 -1.09 -2.74
N LEU A 40 2.75 -2.20 -2.21
CA LEU A 40 2.17 -2.23 -0.85
C LEU A 40 3.19 -1.81 0.22
N LEU A 41 4.46 -2.20 0.10
CA LEU A 41 5.49 -1.81 1.08
C LEU A 41 5.90 -0.35 0.94
N LYS A 42 5.60 0.29 -0.20
CA LYS A 42 5.73 1.73 -0.40
C LYS A 42 4.52 2.44 0.21
N ALA A 43 3.30 1.96 -0.06
CA ALA A 43 2.06 2.46 0.55
C ALA A 43 2.03 2.26 2.07
N ALA A 44 2.74 1.27 2.62
CA ALA A 44 2.81 1.04 4.06
C ALA A 44 3.64 2.08 4.85
N ALA A 45 4.22 3.08 4.16
CA ALA A 45 4.91 4.18 4.85
C ALA A 45 3.92 4.95 5.75
N GLN A 46 4.34 5.28 6.98
CA GLN A 46 3.50 6.05 7.91
C GLN A 46 3.41 7.53 7.54
N ARG A 47 4.35 8.03 6.74
CA ARG A 47 4.39 9.43 6.28
C ARG A 47 4.41 9.44 4.77
N LYS A 48 3.37 9.99 4.19
CA LYS A 48 3.20 10.03 2.74
C LYS A 48 2.96 11.45 2.31
N TYR A 49 3.41 11.78 1.11
CA TYR A 49 3.02 13.01 0.47
C TYR A 49 2.55 12.76 -0.96
N TYR A 50 1.67 13.62 -1.42
CA TYR A 50 0.98 13.54 -2.69
C TYR A 50 0.95 14.95 -3.27
N ILE A 51 1.08 15.06 -4.60
CA ILE A 51 0.87 16.31 -5.30
C ILE A 51 -0.27 16.05 -6.28
N HIS A 52 -1.38 16.76 -6.10
CA HIS A 52 -2.56 16.61 -6.94
C HIS A 52 -3.29 17.95 -7.06
N ASN A 53 -3.64 18.36 -8.27
CA ASN A 53 -4.33 19.62 -8.57
C ASN A 53 -3.72 20.85 -7.87
N ASP A 54 -2.40 21.01 -7.97
CA ASP A 54 -1.63 22.10 -7.32
C ASP A 54 -1.77 22.16 -5.79
N VAL A 55 -2.13 21.05 -5.15
CA VAL A 55 -2.14 20.89 -3.71
C VAL A 55 -1.13 19.81 -3.30
N LEU A 56 -0.27 20.16 -2.33
CA LEU A 56 0.57 19.20 -1.62
C LEU A 56 -0.19 18.66 -0.41
N TYR A 57 -0.50 17.38 -0.43
CA TYR A 57 -1.08 16.67 0.70
C TYR A 57 0.02 15.91 1.44
N ILE A 58 -0.04 15.93 2.77
CA ILE A 58 0.80 15.14 3.66
C ILE A 58 -0.11 14.36 4.60
N THR A 59 0.01 13.03 4.59
CA THR A 59 -0.71 12.17 5.54
C THR A 59 0.26 11.58 6.55
N LEU A 60 -0.10 11.64 7.83
CA LEU A 60 0.65 11.08 8.94
C LEU A 60 -0.20 10.02 9.65
N ASP A 61 0.25 8.76 9.57
CA ASP A 61 -0.27 7.61 10.32
C ASP A 61 0.66 7.27 11.50
N THR A 62 1.22 8.29 12.15
CA THR A 62 2.13 8.14 13.30
C THR A 62 1.37 7.93 14.61
N SER A 63 0.15 8.46 14.70
CA SER A 63 -0.74 8.24 15.84
C SER A 63 -1.50 6.93 15.67
N ASN A 64 -1.58 6.16 16.76
CA ASN A 64 -2.48 5.01 16.79
C ASN A 64 -3.94 5.45 16.78
N GLN A 65 -4.29 6.73 17.04
CA GLN A 65 -5.69 7.17 17.22
C GLN A 65 -6.29 7.84 15.98
N SER A 66 -5.48 8.52 15.18
CA SER A 66 -5.94 9.24 14.01
C SER A 66 -4.95 9.16 12.85
N THR A 67 -5.46 9.38 11.65
CA THR A 67 -4.68 9.81 10.49
C THR A 67 -4.77 11.32 10.43
N GLU A 68 -3.62 11.99 10.38
CA GLU A 68 -3.56 13.43 10.24
C GLU A 68 -3.31 13.79 8.77
N VAL A 69 -4.02 14.78 8.25
CA VAL A 69 -3.87 15.24 6.87
C VAL A 69 -3.62 16.75 6.88
N LEU A 70 -2.48 17.14 6.35
CA LEU A 70 -2.13 18.54 6.08
C LEU A 70 -2.20 18.75 4.57
N SER A 71 -2.95 19.77 4.14
CA SER A 71 -3.00 20.18 2.73
C SER A 71 -2.41 21.58 2.60
N ILE A 72 -1.68 21.79 1.52
CA ILE A 72 -1.03 23.06 1.21
C ILE A 72 -1.33 23.39 -0.24
N ASP A 73 -2.11 24.45 -0.47
CA ASP A 73 -2.32 24.98 -1.81
C ASP A 73 -1.00 25.63 -2.29
N LEU A 74 -0.46 25.15 -3.41
CA LEU A 74 0.83 25.58 -3.93
C LEU A 74 0.76 26.96 -4.62
N THR A 75 -0.44 27.43 -4.95
CA THR A 75 -0.70 28.74 -5.56
C THR A 75 -0.92 29.80 -4.48
N THR A 76 -1.83 29.56 -3.54
CA THR A 76 -2.21 30.53 -2.50
C THR A 76 -1.35 30.44 -1.25
N GLN A 77 -0.64 29.32 -1.04
CA GLN A 77 0.09 28.97 0.18
C GLN A 77 -0.82 28.79 1.42
N GLU A 78 -2.13 28.70 1.22
CA GLU A 78 -3.08 28.39 2.29
C GLU A 78 -2.91 26.95 2.78
N THR A 79 -3.13 26.74 4.07
CA THR A 79 -2.97 25.43 4.70
C THR A 79 -4.25 25.00 5.40
N THR A 80 -4.60 23.73 5.25
CA THR A 80 -5.70 23.09 5.99
C THR A 80 -5.19 21.87 6.73
N TYR A 81 -5.77 21.61 7.89
CA TYR A 81 -5.44 20.46 8.71
C TYR A 81 -6.72 19.74 9.13
N ALA A 82 -6.70 18.42 9.02
CA ALA A 82 -7.75 17.56 9.52
C ALA A 82 -7.16 16.33 10.23
N SER A 83 -7.85 15.85 11.25
CA SER A 83 -7.49 14.65 12.00
C SER A 83 -8.66 13.68 11.98
N TYR A 84 -8.47 12.53 11.32
CA TYR A 84 -9.53 11.55 11.11
C TYR A 84 -9.31 10.36 12.05
N PRO A 85 -10.29 9.97 12.89
CA PRO A 85 -10.13 8.86 13.81
C PRO A 85 -9.88 7.56 13.03
N GLN A 86 -8.90 6.79 13.48
CA GLN A 86 -8.59 5.48 12.92
C GLN A 86 -9.81 4.54 13.06
N PRO A 87 -10.00 3.58 12.14
CA PRO A 87 -11.22 2.77 12.07
C PRO A 87 -11.25 1.62 13.08
N PHE A 88 -11.10 1.91 14.38
CA PHE A 88 -11.22 0.95 15.47
C PHE A 88 -11.82 1.58 16.74
N ASN A 89 -12.44 0.76 17.60
CA ASN A 89 -13.21 1.26 18.75
C ASN A 89 -12.39 1.49 20.04
N LYS A 90 -11.18 0.92 20.17
CA LYS A 90 -10.31 1.09 21.35
C LYS A 90 -8.82 1.16 20.98
N PRO A 91 -8.11 2.25 21.33
CA PRO A 91 -6.68 2.40 21.04
C PRO A 91 -5.90 1.31 21.76
N ARG A 92 -5.09 0.55 21.03
CA ARG A 92 -4.11 -0.35 21.64
C ARG A 92 -2.78 0.38 21.73
N LEU A 93 -2.20 0.36 22.93
CA LEU A 93 -1.02 1.16 23.26
C LEU A 93 0.26 0.78 22.49
N ASN A 94 0.33 -0.38 21.80
CA ASN A 94 1.64 -0.89 21.32
C ASN A 94 1.67 -1.48 19.90
N HIS A 95 0.64 -1.31 19.06
CA HIS A 95 0.69 -1.83 17.68
C HIS A 95 -0.09 -0.95 16.70
N PRO A 96 0.59 -0.09 15.91
CA PRO A 96 -0.01 0.54 14.74
C PRO A 96 -0.20 -0.54 13.68
N GLY A 97 -1.34 -1.22 13.74
CA GLY A 97 -1.88 -1.93 12.60
C GLY A 97 -2.65 -0.99 11.68
N SER A 98 -2.46 0.33 11.71
CA SER A 98 -3.21 1.25 10.85
C SER A 98 -2.36 1.88 9.75
N ASN A 99 -2.99 2.16 8.63
CA ASN A 99 -2.41 2.91 7.53
C ASN A 99 -3.51 3.56 6.70
N SER A 100 -3.21 4.68 6.06
CA SER A 100 -4.15 5.39 5.20
C SER A 100 -3.60 5.68 3.80
N LEU A 101 -4.49 5.97 2.86
CA LEU A 101 -4.12 6.44 1.52
C LEU A 101 -5.11 7.50 1.06
N LEU A 102 -4.60 8.57 0.46
CA LEU A 102 -5.44 9.50 -0.29
C LEU A 102 -5.67 8.98 -1.71
N PHE A 103 -6.93 8.97 -2.13
CA PHE A 103 -7.40 8.52 -3.43
C PHE A 103 -8.59 9.38 -3.84
N ASP A 104 -8.51 10.07 -4.98
CA ASP A 104 -9.61 10.88 -5.52
C ASP A 104 -10.27 11.80 -4.48
N ASN A 105 -9.43 12.56 -3.77
CA ASN A 105 -9.75 13.40 -2.60
C ASN A 105 -10.41 12.70 -1.40
N LYS A 106 -10.62 11.38 -1.46
CA LYS A 106 -11.15 10.55 -0.40
C LYS A 106 -10.02 9.98 0.43
N LEU A 107 -10.31 9.70 1.70
CA LEU A 107 -9.37 9.03 2.59
C LEU A 107 -9.77 7.56 2.76
N VAL A 108 -8.87 6.66 2.36
CA VAL A 108 -9.01 5.23 2.63
C VAL A 108 -8.18 4.89 3.86
N GLN A 109 -8.80 4.50 4.96
CA GLN A 109 -8.12 4.04 6.16
C GLN A 109 -8.28 2.54 6.32
N ALA A 110 -7.21 1.85 6.69
CA ALA A 110 -7.25 0.44 7.04
C ALA A 110 -6.67 0.24 8.43
N TYR A 111 -7.34 -0.58 9.23
CA TYR A 111 -6.86 -1.08 10.51
C TYR A 111 -6.78 -2.59 10.49
N PHE A 112 -5.66 -3.11 10.97
CA PHE A 112 -5.26 -4.50 10.96
C PHE A 112 -5.10 -5.00 12.39
N ASP A 113 -5.93 -5.97 12.77
CA ASP A 113 -5.85 -6.70 14.03
C ASP A 113 -5.64 -8.20 13.78
N LYS A 114 -5.25 -8.92 14.83
CA LYS A 114 -5.15 -10.39 14.77
C LYS A 114 -6.50 -11.07 14.53
N GLN A 115 -7.61 -10.42 14.90
CA GLN A 115 -8.95 -10.99 14.81
C GLN A 115 -9.74 -10.48 13.61
N PHE A 116 -9.47 -9.25 13.18
CA PHE A 116 -10.20 -8.60 12.10
C PHE A 116 -9.37 -7.56 11.37
N ILE A 117 -9.81 -7.20 10.17
CA ILE A 117 -9.35 -6.01 9.44
C ILE A 117 -10.58 -5.16 9.18
N THR A 118 -10.45 -3.84 9.34
CA THR A 118 -11.48 -2.86 9.01
C THR A 118 -10.92 -1.90 7.98
N ILE A 119 -11.66 -1.65 6.91
CA ILE A 119 -11.34 -0.61 5.93
C ILE A 119 -12.49 0.38 5.90
N VAL A 120 -12.19 1.67 5.99
CA VAL A 120 -13.16 2.76 5.91
C VAL A 120 -12.77 3.69 4.78
N LEU A 121 -13.74 3.99 3.91
CA LEU A 121 -13.64 5.03 2.90
C LEU A 121 -14.38 6.24 3.44
N ARG A 122 -13.68 7.37 3.53
CA ARG A 122 -14.23 8.65 3.95
C ARG A 122 -14.31 9.63 2.78
N ASP A 123 -15.32 10.47 2.80
CA ASP A 123 -15.40 11.59 1.88
C ASP A 123 -14.36 12.69 2.19
N GLU A 124 -14.40 13.77 1.43
CA GLU A 124 -13.50 14.92 1.59
C GLU A 124 -13.72 15.64 2.94
N GLN A 125 -14.92 15.52 3.50
CA GLN A 125 -15.29 16.09 4.80
C GLN A 125 -14.83 15.20 5.96
N GLY A 126 -14.45 13.95 5.68
CA GLY A 126 -14.03 12.97 6.67
C GLY A 126 -15.12 12.03 7.15
N GLU A 127 -16.32 12.12 6.62
CA GLU A 127 -17.42 11.27 7.04
C GLU A 127 -17.30 9.88 6.40
N PRO A 128 -17.53 8.78 7.16
CA PRO A 128 -17.50 7.44 6.60
C PRO A 128 -18.60 7.25 5.54
N ILE A 129 -18.20 6.99 4.29
CA ILE A 129 -19.12 6.62 3.20
C ILE A 129 -19.41 5.12 3.24
N LYS A 130 -18.35 4.32 3.45
CA LYS A 130 -18.43 2.85 3.44
C LYS A 130 -17.42 2.26 4.41
N THR A 131 -17.84 1.22 5.12
CA THR A 131 -16.98 0.43 5.99
C THR A 131 -17.06 -1.02 5.56
N TYR A 132 -15.90 -1.67 5.44
CA TYR A 132 -15.80 -3.10 5.19
C TYR A 132 -15.04 -3.78 6.31
N GLN A 133 -15.47 -4.99 6.65
CA GLN A 133 -14.85 -5.80 7.67
C GLN A 133 -14.45 -7.19 7.14
N MET A 134 -13.33 -7.68 7.67
CA MET A 134 -12.88 -9.05 7.50
C MET A 134 -12.59 -9.64 8.86
N THR A 135 -12.99 -10.89 9.08
CA THR A 135 -12.69 -11.71 10.25
C THR A 135 -12.11 -13.04 9.79
N LYS A 136 -11.81 -13.94 10.73
CA LYS A 136 -11.31 -15.29 10.41
C LYS A 136 -12.32 -16.15 9.64
N ASP A 137 -13.61 -15.85 9.75
CA ASP A 137 -14.70 -16.67 9.22
C ASP A 137 -15.47 -15.99 8.07
N HIS A 138 -15.38 -14.67 7.95
CA HIS A 138 -16.17 -13.87 7.00
C HIS A 138 -15.40 -12.66 6.49
N ALA A 139 -15.67 -12.23 5.25
CA ALA A 139 -15.17 -10.98 4.69
C ALA A 139 -16.24 -10.32 3.82
N ASP A 140 -16.53 -9.03 4.03
CA ASP A 140 -17.59 -8.33 3.29
C ASP A 140 -17.25 -8.11 1.82
N PHE A 141 -15.96 -8.18 1.46
CA PHE A 141 -15.47 -7.47 0.28
C PHE A 141 -14.34 -8.15 -0.48
N ILE A 142 -13.73 -9.25 -0.04
CA ILE A 142 -12.65 -9.88 -0.81
C ILE A 142 -13.23 -10.51 -2.09
N THR A 143 -12.80 -10.03 -3.25
CA THR A 143 -13.22 -10.59 -4.55
C THR A 143 -12.04 -11.13 -5.38
N GLY A 144 -10.85 -10.54 -5.24
CA GLY A 144 -9.64 -10.93 -6.00
C GLY A 144 -8.82 -12.07 -5.40
N GLY A 145 -9.26 -12.62 -4.25
CA GLY A 145 -8.51 -13.59 -3.47
C GLY A 145 -7.42 -12.97 -2.59
N ILE A 146 -6.70 -13.86 -1.91
CA ILE A 146 -5.61 -13.53 -0.98
C ILE A 146 -4.36 -14.30 -1.35
N VAL A 147 -3.24 -13.59 -1.45
CA VAL A 147 -1.97 -14.14 -1.94
C VAL A 147 -0.81 -13.75 -1.03
N ALA A 148 0.14 -14.66 -0.87
CA ALA A 148 1.46 -14.35 -0.36
C ALA A 148 2.41 -14.15 -1.54
N ILE A 149 3.04 -12.98 -1.61
CA ILE A 149 4.07 -12.63 -2.58
C ILE A 149 5.40 -12.66 -1.84
N SER A 150 6.34 -13.48 -2.33
CA SER A 150 7.71 -13.46 -1.82
C SER A 150 8.67 -13.06 -2.93
N ASN A 151 9.47 -12.02 -2.64
CA ASN A 151 10.50 -11.51 -3.53
C ASN A 151 11.87 -11.70 -2.85
N VAL A 152 12.82 -12.30 -3.58
CA VAL A 152 14.24 -12.29 -3.23
C VAL A 152 14.92 -11.45 -4.31
N ARG A 153 15.12 -10.16 -4.04
CA ARG A 153 15.75 -9.26 -5.02
C ARG A 153 17.17 -9.76 -5.30
N GLY A 154 17.38 -10.32 -6.50
CA GLY A 154 18.70 -10.60 -7.04
C GLY A 154 18.86 -11.90 -7.83
N LEU A 155 17.98 -12.90 -7.68
CA LEU A 155 18.15 -14.16 -8.43
C LEU A 155 16.87 -14.85 -8.95
N TYR A 156 15.66 -14.56 -8.43
CA TYR A 156 14.45 -15.29 -8.85
C TYR A 156 13.17 -14.44 -8.90
N LYS A 157 12.27 -14.84 -9.81
CA LYS A 157 10.93 -14.28 -10.09
C LYS A 157 10.08 -14.20 -8.81
N ASP A 158 9.15 -13.25 -8.76
CA ASP A 158 8.13 -13.18 -7.70
C ASP A 158 7.37 -14.51 -7.62
N LYS A 159 7.28 -15.08 -6.41
CA LYS A 159 6.47 -16.29 -6.17
C LYS A 159 5.16 -15.87 -5.52
N TYR A 160 4.07 -16.12 -6.25
CA TYR A 160 2.70 -15.95 -5.79
C TYR A 160 2.19 -17.27 -5.22
N VAL A 161 1.76 -17.26 -3.97
CA VAL A 161 1.19 -18.44 -3.28
C VAL A 161 -0.19 -18.06 -2.76
N PRO A 162 -1.28 -18.69 -3.25
CA PRO A 162 -2.61 -18.48 -2.70
C PRO A 162 -2.65 -18.75 -1.19
N ILE A 163 -3.40 -17.95 -0.45
CA ILE A 163 -3.69 -18.19 0.96
C ILE A 163 -5.14 -18.66 1.04
N GLU A 164 -5.40 -19.92 1.37
CA GLU A 164 -6.79 -20.43 1.24
C GLU A 164 -7.73 -19.96 2.36
N LYS A 165 -7.18 -19.63 3.54
CA LYS A 165 -7.97 -19.31 4.74
C LYS A 165 -7.74 -17.88 5.19
N LEU A 166 -8.83 -17.16 5.50
CA LEU A 166 -8.78 -15.80 6.07
C LEU A 166 -7.99 -15.77 7.40
N SER A 167 -8.15 -16.80 8.24
CA SER A 167 -7.35 -16.94 9.47
C SER A 167 -5.83 -16.95 9.22
N ASN A 168 -5.38 -17.57 8.13
CA ASN A 168 -3.97 -17.58 7.74
C ASN A 168 -3.51 -16.23 7.17
N PHE A 169 -4.42 -15.45 6.58
CA PHE A 169 -4.13 -14.08 6.16
C PHE A 169 -3.99 -13.16 7.37
N LEU A 170 -4.96 -13.20 8.30
CA LEU A 170 -4.93 -12.43 9.55
C LEU A 170 -3.72 -12.77 10.43
N LEU A 171 -3.31 -14.04 10.48
CA LEU A 171 -2.10 -14.43 11.21
C LEU A 171 -0.83 -13.81 10.60
N ARG A 172 -0.76 -13.69 9.27
CA ARG A 172 0.34 -13.01 8.58
C ARG A 172 0.28 -11.49 8.78
N ALA A 173 -0.93 -10.91 8.79
CA ALA A 173 -1.13 -9.51 9.17
C ALA A 173 -0.57 -9.23 10.56
N LYS A 174 -1.01 -9.99 11.57
CA LYS A 174 -0.54 -9.87 12.95
C LYS A 174 0.99 -9.90 13.09
N ASN A 175 1.67 -10.76 12.35
CA ASN A 175 3.11 -10.99 12.48
C ASN A 175 3.95 -10.12 11.53
N ALA A 176 3.36 -9.08 10.94
CA ALA A 176 4.04 -8.15 10.05
C ALA A 176 4.50 -6.89 10.78
N SER A 177 5.51 -6.24 10.21
CA SER A 177 5.96 -4.91 10.65
C SER A 177 5.42 -3.75 9.81
N LEU A 178 4.83 -4.05 8.65
CA LEU A 178 4.30 -3.06 7.72
C LEU A 178 2.88 -3.44 7.32
N TYR A 179 2.01 -2.43 7.27
CA TYR A 179 0.60 -2.53 6.92
C TYR A 179 0.28 -1.46 5.89
N GLY A 180 -0.41 -1.82 4.83
CA GLY A 180 -0.70 -0.88 3.75
C GLY A 180 -2.10 -1.07 3.19
N VAL A 181 -2.64 0.02 2.68
CA VAL A 181 -3.83 0.05 1.84
C VAL A 181 -3.53 0.87 0.59
N ILE A 182 -4.07 0.43 -0.53
CA ILE A 182 -3.91 1.01 -1.85
C ILE A 182 -5.30 1.07 -2.46
N ALA A 183 -5.61 2.17 -3.14
CA ALA A 183 -6.81 2.36 -3.94
C ALA A 183 -6.41 3.03 -5.26
N TYR A 184 -6.95 2.54 -6.37
CA TYR A 184 -6.75 3.12 -7.69
C TYR A 184 -7.93 2.78 -8.62
N PRO A 185 -8.22 3.60 -9.63
CA PRO A 185 -9.29 3.34 -10.57
C PRO A 185 -8.85 2.32 -11.62
N VAL A 186 -9.77 1.46 -12.06
CA VAL A 186 -9.59 0.50 -13.16
C VAL A 186 -10.88 0.45 -13.97
N GLY A 187 -10.91 1.13 -15.12
CA GLY A 187 -12.17 1.33 -15.84
C GLY A 187 -13.16 2.09 -14.96
N ASP A 188 -14.38 1.54 -14.82
CA ASP A 188 -15.45 2.10 -13.97
C ASP A 188 -15.40 1.60 -12.51
N HIS A 189 -14.33 0.90 -12.14
CA HIS A 189 -14.17 0.29 -10.81
C HIS A 189 -13.07 0.96 -10.02
N ILE A 190 -13.13 0.79 -8.70
CA ILE A 190 -12.04 1.10 -7.78
C ILE A 190 -11.46 -0.22 -7.28
N VAL A 191 -10.17 -0.43 -7.49
CA VAL A 191 -9.47 -1.58 -6.93
C VAL A 191 -8.85 -1.19 -5.60
N LEU A 192 -9.28 -1.85 -4.53
CA LEU A 192 -8.66 -1.83 -3.22
C LEU A 192 -7.69 -3.00 -3.09
N GLN A 193 -6.45 -2.70 -2.70
CA GLN A 193 -5.49 -3.70 -2.29
C GLN A 193 -4.97 -3.37 -0.91
N PHE A 194 -4.88 -4.37 -0.05
CA PHE A 194 -4.50 -4.15 1.33
C PHE A 194 -3.82 -5.39 1.88
N GLY A 195 -3.03 -5.19 2.92
CA GLY A 195 -2.35 -6.31 3.53
C GLY A 195 -1.18 -5.88 4.37
N SER A 196 -0.27 -6.83 4.52
CA SER A 196 0.87 -6.68 5.41
C SER A 196 2.15 -7.20 4.77
N GLY A 197 3.29 -6.75 5.29
CA GLY A 197 4.56 -7.28 4.85
C GLY A 197 5.68 -7.10 5.84
N ASN A 198 6.77 -7.82 5.56
CA ASN A 198 8.01 -7.74 6.31
C ASN A 198 9.15 -7.39 5.35
N ARG A 199 9.94 -6.36 5.70
CA ARG A 199 11.26 -6.14 5.10
C ARG A 199 12.28 -6.91 5.93
N THR A 200 12.78 -8.03 5.44
CA THR A 200 13.90 -8.71 6.15
C THR A 200 15.21 -7.98 5.87
N LYS A 201 16.04 -7.79 6.91
CA LYS A 201 17.38 -7.19 6.82
C LYS A 201 18.23 -7.90 5.76
N PRO A 202 19.20 -7.21 5.15
CA PRO A 202 20.09 -7.83 4.17
C PRO A 202 20.78 -9.07 4.75
N PHE A 203 20.79 -10.14 3.98
CA PHE A 203 21.46 -11.37 4.36
C PHE A 203 22.98 -11.13 4.41
N ALA A 204 23.56 -11.06 5.61
CA ALA A 204 24.99 -10.78 5.84
C ALA A 204 25.93 -11.94 5.46
N ARG A 205 25.50 -12.89 4.61
CA ARG A 205 26.29 -14.08 4.27
C ARG A 205 27.32 -13.82 3.16
N ASN A 206 27.27 -12.68 2.46
CA ASN A 206 28.23 -12.35 1.41
C ASN A 206 29.43 -11.50 1.89
N PHE A 207 29.44 -11.04 3.15
CA PHE A 207 30.55 -10.21 3.65
C PHE A 207 31.90 -10.94 3.64
N PHE A 208 31.91 -12.26 3.91
CA PHE A 208 33.16 -13.01 4.01
C PHE A 208 33.63 -13.63 2.68
N PHE A 209 32.73 -13.97 1.76
CA PHE A 209 33.11 -14.62 0.50
C PHE A 209 33.57 -13.63 -0.59
N ASP A 210 32.94 -12.46 -0.70
CA ASP A 210 33.30 -11.48 -1.75
C ASP A 210 34.61 -10.73 -1.43
N ALA A 211 34.86 -10.43 -0.14
CA ALA A 211 36.10 -9.80 0.31
C ALA A 211 37.35 -10.71 0.12
N PHE A 212 37.15 -12.03 0.09
CA PHE A 212 38.23 -13.00 -0.07
C PHE A 212 38.60 -13.25 -1.54
N ILE A 213 37.65 -13.03 -2.48
CA ILE A 213 37.85 -13.32 -3.91
C ILE A 213 38.15 -12.06 -4.73
N ASN A 214 37.52 -10.92 -4.44
CA ASN A 214 37.53 -9.77 -5.35
C ASN A 214 38.42 -8.59 -4.93
N GLY A 215 39.04 -8.66 -3.75
CA GLY A 215 39.84 -7.54 -3.22
C GLY A 215 39.02 -6.25 -3.05
N PRO A 216 39.65 -5.14 -2.60
CA PRO A 216 38.94 -3.94 -2.14
C PRO A 216 38.36 -3.05 -3.26
N ARG A 217 38.19 -3.55 -4.49
CA ARG A 217 37.71 -2.73 -5.62
C ARG A 217 36.30 -3.15 -6.03
N THR A 218 35.40 -2.17 -5.95
CA THR A 218 33.96 -2.18 -6.32
C THR A 218 32.98 -2.62 -5.23
N ASN A 219 32.73 -1.70 -4.29
CA ASN A 219 31.54 -1.67 -3.44
C ASN A 219 30.26 -1.41 -4.29
N MET A 220 29.77 -2.40 -5.02
CA MET A 220 28.35 -2.44 -5.42
C MET A 220 27.57 -3.27 -4.39
N PHE A 221 27.35 -2.67 -3.22
CA PHE A 221 26.40 -3.19 -2.24
C PHE A 221 24.98 -3.11 -2.84
N SER A 222 24.49 -4.19 -3.43
CA SER A 222 23.05 -4.40 -3.60
C SER A 222 22.57 -5.30 -2.46
N PRO A 223 22.19 -4.77 -1.29
CA PRO A 223 21.62 -5.57 -0.22
C PRO A 223 20.44 -6.41 -0.72
N TYR A 224 20.57 -7.73 -0.64
CA TYR A 224 19.50 -8.68 -0.94
C TYR A 224 18.45 -8.58 0.16
N PHE A 225 17.32 -7.94 -0.13
CA PHE A 225 16.16 -7.93 0.77
C PHE A 225 15.21 -9.04 0.35
N LYS A 226 14.86 -9.93 1.28
CA LYS A 226 13.69 -10.79 1.10
C LYS A 226 12.48 -10.07 1.65
N SER A 227 11.48 -9.82 0.82
CA SER A 227 10.18 -9.37 1.29
C SER A 227 9.16 -10.50 1.19
N VAL A 228 8.33 -10.61 2.21
CA VAL A 228 7.12 -11.45 2.18
C VAL A 228 5.96 -10.52 2.45
N VAL A 229 5.04 -10.46 1.49
CA VAL A 229 3.85 -9.63 1.52
C VAL A 229 2.63 -10.55 1.48
N ALA A 230 1.68 -10.39 2.39
CA ALA A 230 0.35 -10.95 2.27
C ALA A 230 -0.56 -9.85 1.73
N LEU A 231 -1.22 -10.10 0.61
CA LEU A 231 -2.08 -9.15 -0.08
C LEU A 231 -3.49 -9.73 -0.26
N ALA A 232 -4.50 -8.92 0.02
CA ALA A 232 -5.89 -9.13 -0.36
C ALA A 232 -6.28 -8.08 -1.40
N SER A 233 -7.25 -8.41 -2.26
CA SER A 233 -7.73 -7.47 -3.26
C SER A 233 -9.23 -7.55 -3.48
N THR A 234 -9.79 -6.41 -3.83
CA THR A 234 -11.23 -6.19 -4.03
C THR A 234 -11.40 -5.19 -5.15
N ALA A 235 -12.33 -5.44 -6.07
CA ALA A 235 -12.89 -4.37 -6.90
C ALA A 235 -14.20 -3.88 -6.31
N LEU A 236 -14.43 -2.59 -6.43
CA LEU A 236 -15.66 -1.91 -6.04
C LEU A 236 -16.28 -1.25 -7.27
N ASP A 237 -17.60 -1.30 -7.37
CA ASP A 237 -18.36 -0.47 -8.33
C ASP A 237 -18.34 1.02 -7.93
N GLN A 238 -18.99 1.86 -8.72
CA GLN A 238 -19.11 3.30 -8.46
C GLN A 238 -19.88 3.63 -7.17
N GLN A 239 -20.73 2.70 -6.71
CA GLN A 239 -21.49 2.81 -5.46
C GLN A 239 -20.73 2.19 -4.27
N LEU A 240 -19.46 1.84 -4.45
CA LEU A 240 -18.59 1.22 -3.46
C LEU A 240 -19.12 -0.13 -2.97
N ASN A 241 -19.81 -0.89 -3.80
CA ASN A 241 -20.16 -2.28 -3.51
C ASN A 241 -19.13 -3.23 -4.13
N PRO A 242 -18.78 -4.34 -3.46
CA PRO A 242 -17.84 -5.31 -4.00
C PRO A 242 -18.35 -5.93 -5.31
N ASP A 243 -17.53 -5.88 -6.35
CA ASP A 243 -17.78 -6.60 -7.60
C ASP A 243 -17.07 -7.96 -7.57
N PHE A 244 -17.87 -9.01 -7.45
CA PHE A 244 -17.43 -10.40 -7.37
C PHE A 244 -17.04 -11.01 -8.73
N SER A 245 -17.20 -10.26 -9.83
CA SER A 245 -16.65 -10.65 -11.14
C SER A 245 -15.13 -10.46 -11.20
N PHE A 246 -14.57 -9.65 -10.29
CA PHE A 246 -13.14 -9.37 -10.21
C PHE A 246 -12.35 -10.59 -9.77
N THR A 247 -11.32 -10.96 -10.54
CA THR A 247 -10.42 -12.05 -10.17
C THR A 247 -8.95 -11.72 -10.47
N ILE A 248 -8.05 -12.17 -9.59
CA ILE A 248 -6.61 -12.20 -9.88
C ILE A 248 -6.29 -13.59 -10.46
N PRO A 249 -5.84 -13.69 -11.73
CA PRO A 249 -5.47 -14.97 -12.31
C PRO A 249 -4.29 -15.59 -11.56
N SER A 250 -4.34 -16.91 -11.33
CA SER A 250 -3.22 -17.66 -10.74
C SER A 250 -1.96 -17.58 -11.62
N GLU A 251 -0.77 -17.79 -11.04
CA GLU A 251 0.51 -17.77 -11.78
C GLU A 251 0.51 -18.75 -12.97
N ASP A 252 -0.21 -19.87 -12.88
CA ASP A 252 -0.37 -20.80 -14.01
C ASP A 252 -1.19 -20.18 -15.15
N LYS A 253 -2.29 -19.48 -14.86
CA LYS A 253 -3.04 -18.72 -15.87
C LYS A 253 -2.20 -17.58 -16.44
N LEU A 254 -1.41 -16.90 -15.61
CA LEU A 254 -0.45 -15.87 -16.06
C LEU A 254 0.60 -16.46 -17.00
N ARG A 255 1.10 -17.68 -16.72
CA ARG A 255 2.04 -18.39 -17.60
C ARG A 255 1.41 -18.70 -18.95
N THR A 256 0.16 -19.15 -18.98
CA THR A 256 -0.58 -19.43 -20.23
C THR A 256 -0.87 -18.15 -21.03
N LEU A 257 -1.17 -17.03 -20.37
CA LEU A 257 -1.32 -15.73 -21.04
C LEU A 257 0.01 -15.23 -21.61
N ARG A 258 1.13 -15.45 -20.88
CA ARG A 258 2.50 -15.11 -21.33
C ARG A 258 2.96 -15.89 -22.57
N THR A 259 2.34 -17.03 -22.87
CA THR A 259 2.69 -17.87 -24.02
C THR A 259 1.76 -17.69 -25.22
N LYS A 260 0.67 -16.90 -25.12
CA LYS A 260 -0.17 -16.55 -26.28
C LYS A 260 0.63 -15.73 -27.31
N ARG A 261 0.55 -16.11 -28.60
CA ARG A 261 1.16 -15.35 -29.71
C ARG A 261 0.62 -13.92 -29.72
N GLY A 262 1.51 -12.94 -29.87
CA GLY A 262 1.19 -11.50 -29.86
C GLY A 262 1.43 -10.80 -28.51
N PHE A 263 1.60 -11.54 -27.42
CA PHE A 263 1.80 -10.99 -26.08
C PHE A 263 3.29 -11.06 -25.68
N ARG A 264 4.07 -10.04 -26.03
CA ARG A 264 5.45 -9.88 -25.56
C ARG A 264 5.50 -8.91 -24.39
N ILE A 265 5.54 -9.42 -23.16
CA ILE A 265 5.86 -8.58 -22.00
C ILE A 265 7.37 -8.27 -22.02
N THR A 266 7.75 -7.14 -22.59
CA THR A 266 9.16 -6.76 -22.84
C THR A 266 9.88 -6.12 -21.65
N SER A 267 9.27 -5.96 -20.47
CA SER A 267 9.99 -5.47 -19.30
C SER A 267 9.60 -6.20 -18.00
N ASN A 268 10.61 -6.49 -17.18
CA ASN A 268 10.58 -7.38 -16.02
C ASN A 268 10.35 -6.66 -14.68
N LYS A 269 9.44 -5.68 -14.60
CA LYS A 269 9.17 -5.03 -13.31
C LYS A 269 7.67 -4.95 -13.07
N TYR A 270 7.21 -5.91 -12.26
CA TYR A 270 5.85 -6.11 -11.76
C TYR A 270 4.79 -6.39 -12.83
N LYS A 271 4.08 -7.51 -12.68
CA LYS A 271 3.07 -7.99 -13.64
C LYS A 271 1.83 -8.41 -12.85
N LEU A 272 0.98 -7.46 -12.49
CA LEU A 272 -0.36 -7.79 -12.02
C LEU A 272 -1.22 -7.98 -13.27
N VAL A 273 -1.95 -9.08 -13.38
CA VAL A 273 -3.05 -9.19 -14.35
C VAL A 273 -4.32 -9.29 -13.52
N LEU A 274 -5.36 -8.59 -13.94
CA LEU A 274 -6.68 -8.57 -13.31
C LEU A 274 -7.72 -8.93 -14.38
N LYS A 275 -8.77 -9.65 -14.01
CA LYS A 275 -9.96 -9.81 -14.85
C LYS A 275 -11.12 -9.11 -14.14
N ILE A 276 -11.81 -8.22 -14.84
CA ILE A 276 -13.02 -7.52 -14.38
C ILE A 276 -14.09 -7.75 -15.44
N ASN A 277 -15.26 -8.27 -15.06
CA ASN A 277 -16.24 -8.79 -16.03
C ASN A 277 -15.56 -9.76 -17.01
N ASP A 278 -15.61 -9.54 -18.33
CA ASP A 278 -14.93 -10.36 -19.35
C ASP A 278 -13.63 -9.74 -19.90
N GLN A 279 -13.26 -8.55 -19.43
CA GLN A 279 -12.06 -7.84 -19.86
C GLN A 279 -10.86 -8.17 -18.96
N HIS A 280 -9.70 -8.40 -19.56
CA HIS A 280 -8.45 -8.55 -18.81
C HIS A 280 -7.64 -7.26 -18.85
N TYR A 281 -6.94 -6.97 -17.76
CA TYR A 281 -6.07 -5.82 -17.59
C TYR A 281 -4.68 -6.29 -17.15
N TYR A 282 -3.64 -5.73 -17.73
CA TYR A 282 -2.25 -6.00 -17.37
C TYR A 282 -1.57 -4.73 -16.86
N GLY A 283 -0.99 -4.83 -15.67
CA GLY A 283 -0.21 -3.79 -15.02
C GLY A 283 1.23 -3.76 -15.51
N LYS A 284 1.63 -2.64 -16.12
CA LYS A 284 2.97 -2.38 -16.63
C LYS A 284 3.60 -1.24 -15.85
N GLN A 285 4.73 -1.50 -15.19
CA GLN A 285 5.54 -0.40 -14.65
C GLN A 285 6.60 0.05 -15.66
N GLU A 286 6.55 1.32 -16.05
CA GLU A 286 7.55 1.96 -16.90
C GLU A 286 8.88 2.12 -16.14
N SER A 287 9.99 1.73 -16.78
CA SER A 287 11.29 1.64 -16.10
C SER A 287 11.90 2.99 -15.72
N ARG A 288 11.57 4.05 -16.47
CA ARG A 288 12.12 5.41 -16.29
C ARG A 288 11.26 6.28 -15.38
N SER A 289 9.97 6.37 -15.64
CA SER A 289 9.02 7.16 -14.85
C SER A 289 8.60 6.46 -13.56
N LYS A 290 8.76 5.13 -13.46
CA LYS A 290 8.18 4.28 -12.41
C LYS A 290 6.65 4.36 -12.33
N THR A 291 6.00 4.98 -13.31
CA THR A 291 4.53 4.98 -13.45
C THR A 291 4.07 3.55 -13.71
N PHE A 292 2.94 3.20 -13.12
CA PHE A 292 2.32 1.90 -13.32
C PHE A 292 1.02 2.12 -14.05
N ASP A 293 0.91 1.57 -15.24
CA ASP A 293 -0.27 1.68 -16.09
C ASP A 293 -1.02 0.35 -16.13
N LEU A 294 -2.35 0.38 -16.17
CA LEU A 294 -3.18 -0.79 -16.44
C LEU A 294 -3.69 -0.75 -17.87
N VAL A 295 -3.33 -1.74 -18.66
CA VAL A 295 -3.65 -1.81 -20.09
C VAL A 295 -4.65 -2.96 -20.33
N PRO A 296 -5.84 -2.70 -20.90
CA PRO A 296 -6.76 -3.75 -21.30
C PRO A 296 -6.19 -4.57 -22.46
N PHE A 297 -6.46 -5.88 -22.51
CA PHE A 297 -6.03 -6.78 -23.59
C PHE A 297 -6.97 -7.97 -23.82
#